data_AF-A0A174ZKL2-F1
#
_entry.id   AF-A0A174ZKL2-F1
#
_cell.length_a   1.000
_cell.length_b   1.000
_cell.length_c   1.000
_cell.angle_alpha   90.00
_cell.angle_beta   90.00
_cell.angle_gamma   90.00
#
_symmetry.space_group_name_H-M   'P 1'
#
loop_
_entity.id
_entity.type
_entity.pdbx_description
1 polymer ?
#
loop_
_entity_poly.entity_id
_entity_poly.type
_entity_poly.pdbx_seq_one_letter_code
_entity_poly.pdbx_strand_id
1 'polypeptide(L)'
;MIIGYRADDSYFSFARAFIGNEISLNQLSYAMRLGKLGEQIVLKSPAAFDAIQFISYVGVDNTEYYAKRKARDDEARAAYRAELEKDDLNGLYMRDILREELTPDAPRLR
;
A
#
# COMPACT_ATOMS: atom_id res chain seq x y z
N MET A 1 -5.99 -8.98 17.50
CA MET A 1 -5.72 -7.73 16.76
C MET A 1 -4.87 -8.08 15.55
N ILE A 2 -5.25 -7.65 14.35
CA ILE A 2 -4.38 -7.73 13.16
C ILE A 2 -3.91 -6.31 12.88
N ILE A 3 -2.59 -6.13 12.75
CA ILE A 3 -1.98 -4.88 12.29
C ILE A 3 -1.90 -4.98 10.77
N GLY A 4 -2.68 -4.14 10.10
CA GLY A 4 -2.65 -3.99 8.65
C GLY A 4 -2.06 -2.64 8.27
N TYR A 5 -1.72 -2.52 7.00
CA TYR A 5 -1.24 -1.28 6.43
C TYR A 5 -2.39 -0.58 5.68
N ARG A 6 -2.58 0.73 5.86
CA ARG A 6 -3.60 1.52 5.13
C ARG A 6 -3.35 1.60 3.63
N ALA A 7 -4.16 0.91 2.83
CA ALA A 7 -4.29 1.21 1.41
C ALA A 7 -4.85 2.64 1.21
N ASP A 8 -4.05 3.55 0.66
CA ASP A 8 -4.49 4.88 0.24
C ASP A 8 -4.94 4.88 -1.24
N ASP A 9 -5.33 6.04 -1.79
CA ASP A 9 -5.78 6.13 -3.19
C ASP A 9 -4.67 5.72 -4.20
N SER A 10 -3.40 5.80 -3.80
CA SER A 10 -2.26 5.41 -4.62
C SER A 10 -2.07 3.89 -4.67
N TYR A 11 -2.46 3.16 -3.62
CA TYR A 11 -2.49 1.68 -3.58
C TYR A 11 -3.19 1.07 -4.81
N PHE A 12 -4.39 1.55 -5.14
CA PHE A 12 -5.16 1.01 -6.27
C PHE A 12 -4.48 1.27 -7.60
N SER A 13 -3.76 2.38 -7.73
CA SER A 13 -3.00 2.69 -8.94
C SER A 13 -1.83 1.72 -9.11
N PHE A 14 -1.14 1.37 -8.02
CA PHE A 14 -0.03 0.40 -8.05
C PHE A 14 -0.52 -1.01 -8.36
N ALA A 15 -1.61 -1.45 -7.72
CA ALA A 15 -2.21 -2.75 -8.00
C ALA A 15 -2.65 -2.87 -9.47
N ARG A 16 -3.25 -1.82 -10.03
CA ARG A 16 -3.61 -1.77 -11.46
C ARG A 16 -2.39 -1.87 -12.37
N ALA A 17 -1.33 -1.11 -12.10
CA ALA A 17 -0.10 -1.16 -12.89
C ALA A 17 0.55 -2.55 -12.85
N PHE A 18 0.54 -3.22 -11.70
CA PHE A 18 1.07 -4.59 -11.59
C PHE A 18 0.23 -5.60 -12.39
N ILE A 19 -1.09 -5.58 -12.22
CA ILE A 19 -2.00 -6.45 -13.00
C ILE A 19 -1.86 -6.17 -14.50
N GLY A 20 -1.69 -4.88 -14.87
CA GLY A 20 -1.44 -4.42 -16.23
C GLY A 20 -0.05 -4.76 -16.77
N ASN A 21 0.80 -5.46 -16.00
CA ASN A 21 2.15 -5.83 -16.38
C ASN A 21 3.09 -4.63 -16.63
N GLU A 22 2.78 -3.47 -16.07
CA GLU A 22 3.57 -2.24 -16.20
C GLU A 22 4.73 -2.21 -15.19
N ILE A 23 4.58 -2.88 -14.05
CA ILE A 23 5.57 -2.93 -12.97
C ILE A 23 5.85 -4.36 -12.51
N SER A 24 7.04 -4.58 -11.95
CA SER A 24 7.41 -5.86 -11.35
C SER A 24 6.83 -6.05 -9.95
N LEU A 25 6.87 -7.29 -9.44
CA LEU A 25 6.48 -7.63 -8.07
C LEU A 25 7.35 -6.90 -7.03
N ASN A 26 8.63 -6.66 -7.34
CA ASN A 26 9.53 -5.91 -6.46
C ASN A 26 9.11 -4.44 -6.38
N GLN A 27 8.83 -3.82 -7.54
CA GLN A 27 8.34 -2.44 -7.61
C GLN A 27 7.00 -2.29 -6.91
N LEU A 28 6.08 -3.25 -7.07
CA LEU A 28 4.83 -3.30 -6.30
C LEU A 28 5.11 -3.37 -4.80
N SER A 29 5.96 -4.31 -4.35
CA SER A 29 6.30 -4.50 -2.94
C SER A 29 6.92 -3.26 -2.31
N TYR A 30 7.78 -2.56 -3.05
CA TYR A 30 8.35 -1.29 -2.63
C TYR A 30 7.29 -0.18 -2.54
N ALA A 31 6.44 -0.04 -3.56
CA ALA A 31 5.34 0.92 -3.58
C ALA A 31 4.37 0.72 -2.40
N MET A 32 4.08 -0.53 -2.05
CA MET A 32 3.29 -0.88 -0.87
C MET A 32 3.95 -0.48 0.45
N ARG A 33 5.28 -0.33 0.51
CA ARG A 33 5.99 0.16 1.71
C ARG A 33 6.08 1.69 1.76
N LEU A 34 6.06 2.37 0.62
CA LEU A 34 6.23 3.83 0.51
C LEU A 34 5.06 4.65 1.06
N GLY A 35 3.84 4.13 1.04
CA GLY A 35 2.65 4.90 1.43
C GLY A 35 2.59 5.32 2.91
N LYS A 36 3.64 5.03 3.71
CA LYS A 36 3.65 5.11 5.19
C LYS A 36 2.28 4.70 5.70
N LEU A 37 1.82 3.57 5.16
CA LEU A 37 0.44 3.12 5.16
C LEU A 37 0.02 3.05 6.62
N GLY A 38 -0.59 4.11 7.15
CA GLY A 38 -0.79 4.28 8.58
C GLY A 38 -1.34 3.00 9.20
N GLU A 39 -0.90 2.67 10.41
CA GLU A 39 -1.31 1.43 11.06
C GLU A 39 -2.84 1.34 11.09
N GLN A 40 -3.37 0.29 10.48
CA GLN A 40 -4.78 -0.05 10.59
C GLN A 40 -4.93 -1.15 11.62
N ILE A 41 -5.84 -0.91 12.56
CA ILE A 41 -6.22 -1.89 13.57
C ILE A 41 -7.56 -2.47 13.16
N VAL A 42 -7.59 -3.78 12.87
CA VAL A 42 -8.84 -4.48 12.59
C VAL A 42 -9.33 -5.20 13.84
N LEU A 43 -10.54 -4.83 14.28
CA LEU A 43 -11.27 -5.51 15.36
C LEU A 43 -12.15 -6.62 14.74
N LYS A 44 -12.05 -7.85 15.26
CA LYS A 44 -12.65 -9.05 14.63
C LYS A 44 -13.74 -9.73 15.45
N SER A 45 -13.93 -9.35 16.71
CA SER A 45 -14.86 -10.03 17.62
C SER A 45 -15.70 -9.01 18.39
N PRO A 46 -16.94 -9.37 18.80
CA PRO A 46 -17.77 -8.51 19.64
C PRO A 46 -17.03 -8.03 20.89
N ALA A 47 -16.35 -8.94 21.61
CA ALA A 47 -15.57 -8.60 22.80
C ALA A 47 -14.46 -7.55 22.54
N ALA A 48 -13.90 -7.48 21.33
CA ALA A 48 -12.91 -6.45 20.99
C ALA A 48 -13.57 -5.09 20.71
N PHE A 49 -14.79 -5.08 20.16
CA PHE A 49 -15.58 -3.86 20.01
C PHE A 49 -16.12 -3.36 21.35
N ASP A 50 -16.49 -4.26 22.28
CA ASP A 50 -16.96 -3.88 23.61
C ASP A 50 -15.85 -3.26 24.48
N ALA A 51 -14.58 -3.53 24.14
CA ALA A 51 -13.41 -3.01 24.84
C ALA A 51 -12.98 -1.61 24.39
N ILE A 52 -13.50 -1.09 23.27
CA ILE A 52 -13.18 0.27 22.81
C ILE A 52 -14.17 1.27 23.38
N GLN A 53 -13.64 2.40 23.87
CA GLN A 53 -14.44 3.52 24.34
C GLN A 53 -13.90 4.82 23.77
N PHE A 54 -14.81 5.73 23.48
CA PHE A 54 -14.44 7.08 23.07
C PHE A 54 -13.84 7.84 24.26
N ILE A 55 -12.64 8.39 24.09
CA ILE A 55 -11.96 9.17 25.14
C ILE A 55 -12.12 10.67 24.87
N SER A 56 -11.72 11.14 23.69
CA SER A 56 -11.78 12.57 23.33
C SER A 56 -11.57 12.76 21.83
N TYR A 57 -11.75 14.01 21.38
CA TYR A 57 -11.40 14.45 20.04
C TYR A 57 -10.89 15.90 20.09
N VAL A 58 -10.18 16.30 19.04
CA VAL A 58 -9.76 17.68 18.84
C VAL A 58 -10.25 18.12 17.47
N GLY A 59 -10.91 19.27 17.41
CA GLY A 59 -11.25 19.91 16.15
C GLY A 59 -9.98 20.37 15.43
N VAL A 60 -9.88 20.08 14.13
CA VAL A 60 -8.73 20.44 13.33
C VAL A 60 -9.16 21.32 12.16
N ASP A 61 -8.34 22.31 11.83
CA ASP A 61 -8.60 23.18 10.69
C ASP A 61 -8.35 22.43 9.38
N ASN A 62 -9.32 22.49 8.45
CA ASN A 62 -9.19 21.80 7.18
C ASN A 62 -8.06 22.38 6.32
N THR A 63 -7.77 23.68 6.41
CA THR A 63 -6.77 24.37 5.60
C THR A 63 -5.37 23.87 5.93
N GLU A 64 -5.13 23.54 7.20
CA GLU A 64 -3.88 22.96 7.66
C GLU A 64 -3.81 21.45 7.36
N TYR A 65 -4.84 20.69 7.77
CA TYR A 65 -4.77 19.23 7.71
C TYR A 65 -4.98 18.67 6.30
N TYR A 66 -5.73 19.37 5.44
CA TYR A 66 -5.80 19.04 4.02
C TYR A 66 -4.46 19.26 3.32
N ALA A 67 -3.78 20.39 3.59
CA ALA A 67 -2.47 20.66 3.02
C ALA A 67 -1.45 19.60 3.46
N LYS A 68 -1.43 19.23 4.75
CA LYS A 68 -0.60 18.12 5.27
C LYS A 68 -0.93 16.78 4.61
N ARG A 69 -2.22 16.46 4.43
CA ARG A 69 -2.66 15.23 3.74
C ARG A 69 -2.18 15.21 2.29
N LYS A 70 -2.34 16.32 1.57
CA LYS A 70 -1.92 16.46 0.17
C LYS A 70 -0.41 16.33 0.02
N ALA A 71 0.37 17.00 0.88
CA ALA A 71 1.83 16.91 0.83
C ALA A 71 2.33 15.47 1.00
N ARG A 72 1.75 14.69 1.92
CA ARG A 72 2.09 13.25 2.09
C ARG A 72 1.74 12.41 0.86
N ASP A 73 0.57 12.65 0.28
CA ASP A 73 0.11 11.95 -0.92
C ASP A 73 1.00 12.28 -2.14
N ASP A 74 1.39 13.55 -2.29
CA ASP A 74 2.31 14.00 -3.34
C ASP A 74 3.72 13.43 -3.15
N GLU A 75 4.24 13.40 -1.92
CA GLU A 75 5.54 12.79 -1.57
C GLU A 75 5.55 11.29 -1.91
N ALA A 76 4.52 10.55 -1.49
CA ALA A 76 4.39 9.12 -1.80
C ALA A 76 4.34 8.86 -3.31
N ARG A 77 3.59 9.67 -4.06
CA ARG A 77 3.55 9.58 -5.52
C ARG A 77 4.88 9.94 -6.17
N ALA A 78 5.59 10.94 -5.66
CA ALA A 78 6.90 11.32 -6.18
C ALA A 78 7.93 10.21 -5.96
N ALA A 79 7.99 9.64 -4.75
CA ALA A 79 8.85 8.51 -4.43
C ALA A 79 8.53 7.28 -5.29
N TYR A 80 7.24 7.04 -5.55
CA TYR A 80 6.83 5.97 -6.45
C TYR A 80 7.27 6.20 -7.90
N ARG A 81 7.05 7.41 -8.45
CA ARG A 81 7.51 7.75 -9.81
C ARG A 81 9.01 7.56 -9.96
N ALA A 82 9.80 7.99 -8.98
CA ALA A 82 11.25 7.78 -8.98
C ALA A 82 11.63 6.28 -8.94
N GLU A 83 10.81 5.42 -8.34
CA GLU A 83 11.03 3.97 -8.39
C GLU A 83 10.63 3.37 -9.75
N LEU A 84 9.58 3.88 -10.40
CA LEU A 84 9.21 3.44 -11.74
C LEU A 84 10.27 3.74 -12.79
N GLU A 85 11.03 4.83 -12.61
CA GLU A 85 12.14 5.17 -13.48
C GLU A 85 13.33 4.19 -13.36
N LYS A 86 13.34 3.34 -12.33
CA LYS A 86 14.30 2.25 -12.22
C LYS A 86 13.76 1.04 -12.97
N ASP A 87 14.34 0.77 -14.14
CA ASP A 87 14.04 -0.44 -14.89
C ASP A 87 14.40 -1.69 -14.07
N ASP A 88 13.41 -2.53 -13.78
CA ASP A 88 13.61 -3.85 -13.19
C ASP A 88 13.64 -4.90 -14.31
N LEU A 89 14.69 -4.86 -15.13
CA LEU A 89 14.85 -5.72 -16.32
C LEU A 89 14.78 -7.23 -16.00
N ASN A 90 15.14 -7.61 -14.77
CA ASN A 90 15.10 -8.99 -14.29
C ASN A 90 13.95 -9.23 -13.29
N GLY A 91 13.02 -8.28 -13.18
CA GLY A 91 11.90 -8.31 -12.26
C GLY A 91 10.90 -9.40 -12.62
N LEU A 92 10.18 -9.90 -11.61
CA LEU A 92 9.07 -10.82 -11.83
C LEU A 92 7.80 -10.03 -12.16
N TYR A 93 7.28 -10.16 -13.38
CA TYR A 93 6.05 -9.48 -13.81
C TYR A 93 4.85 -10.41 -13.76
N MET A 94 3.64 -9.82 -13.79
CA MET A 94 2.38 -10.57 -13.79
C MET A 94 2.31 -11.61 -14.91
N ARG A 95 2.80 -11.28 -16.11
CA ARG A 95 2.86 -12.21 -17.25
C ARG A 95 3.73 -13.44 -16.98
N ASP A 96 4.77 -13.32 -16.17
CA ASP A 96 5.70 -14.41 -15.88
C ASP A 96 5.10 -15.33 -14.82
N ILE A 97 4.45 -14.75 -13.80
CA ILE A 97 3.64 -15.50 -12.82
C ILE A 97 2.57 -16.35 -13.51
N LEU A 98 1.84 -15.76 -14.46
CA LEU A 98 0.80 -16.46 -15.22
C LEU A 98 1.37 -17.53 -16.16
N ARG A 99 2.48 -17.24 -16.85
CA ARG A 99 3.10 -18.18 -17.80
C ARG A 99 3.72 -19.38 -17.11
N GLU A 100 4.29 -19.17 -15.93
CA GLU A 100 4.95 -20.22 -15.14
C GLU A 100 4.00 -20.90 -14.14
N GLU A 101 2.72 -20.50 -14.10
CA GLU A 101 1.71 -21.03 -13.18
C GLU A 101 2.19 -21.06 -11.71
N LEU A 102 2.87 -19.99 -11.27
CA LEU A 102 3.46 -19.96 -9.94
C LEU A 102 2.38 -20.08 -8.86
N THR A 103 2.58 -21.03 -7.95
CA THR A 103 1.73 -21.22 -6.78
C THR A 103 2.15 -20.27 -5.65
N PRO A 104 1.25 -19.96 -4.68
CA PRO A 104 1.57 -19.08 -3.56
C PRO A 104 2.81 -19.49 -2.74
N ASP A 105 3.17 -20.77 -2.77
CA ASP A 105 4.33 -21.33 -2.06
C ASP A 105 5.65 -21.23 -2.85
N ALA A 106 5.62 -20.72 -4.08
CA ALA A 106 6.79 -20.62 -4.93
C ALA A 106 7.87 -19.70 -4.31
N PRO A 107 9.14 -20.13 -4.22
CA PRO A 107 10.22 -19.33 -3.64
C PRO A 107 10.42 -17.97 -4.31
N ARG A 108 10.06 -17.85 -5.60
CA ARG A 108 10.17 -16.60 -6.38
C ARG A 108 9.15 -15.52 -5.99
N LEU A 109 8.13 -15.85 -5.21
CA LEU A 109 7.10 -14.91 -4.73
C LEU A 109 7.39 -14.35 -3.32
N ARG A 110 8.47 -14.80 -2.66
CA ARG A 110 8.81 -14.44 -1.28
C ARG A 110 9.88 -13.37 -1.17
#